data_AF-A0A4R5CHP7-F1
#
_entry.id   AF-A0A4R5CHP7-F1
#
_cell.length_a   1.000
_cell.length_b   1.000
_cell.length_c   1.000
_cell.angle_alpha   90.00
_cell.angle_beta   90.00
_cell.angle_gamma   90.00
#
_symmetry.space_group_name_H-M   'P 1'
#
loop_
_entity.id
_entity.type
_entity.pdbx_description
1 polymer ?
#
loop_
_entity_poly.entity_id
_entity_poly.type
_entity_poly.pdbx_seq_one_letter_code
_entity_poly.pdbx_strand_id
1 'polypeptide(L)'
;MTTPHEETAAPHEATAAHRDAAVRVRSLLAAAGLPADEREIAGLVASYVTLRPAIDGLFDVPAARYARPVLDRRVSVRPDEDEDPA
;
A
#
# COMPACT_ATOMS: atom_id res chain seq x y z
N MET A 1 21.00 -29.06 -21.34
CA MET A 1 20.88 -27.78 -22.06
C MET A 1 19.43 -27.33 -21.97
N THR A 2 19.14 -26.40 -21.07
CA THR A 2 17.96 -25.51 -21.11
C THR A 2 18.13 -24.49 -19.98
N THR A 3 18.57 -23.29 -20.32
CA THR A 3 18.44 -22.10 -19.48
C THR A 3 16.98 -21.63 -19.57
N PRO A 4 16.29 -21.35 -18.45
CA PRO A 4 15.03 -20.63 -18.54
C PRO A 4 15.32 -19.15 -18.77
N HIS A 5 14.46 -18.56 -19.57
CA HIS A 5 14.47 -17.20 -20.10
C HIS A 5 14.78 -16.15 -19.02
N GLU A 6 15.95 -15.52 -19.13
CA GLU A 6 16.20 -14.22 -18.51
C GLU A 6 15.47 -13.18 -19.38
N GLU A 7 14.13 -13.16 -19.26
CA GLU A 7 13.28 -12.16 -19.89
C GLU A 7 13.48 -10.86 -19.12
N THR A 8 14.57 -10.17 -19.47
CA THR A 8 14.80 -8.78 -19.11
C THR A 8 13.60 -8.00 -19.64
N ALA A 9 12.66 -7.61 -18.76
CA ALA A 9 11.57 -6.72 -19.10
C ALA A 9 12.14 -5.57 -19.95
N ALA A 10 11.68 -5.48 -21.19
CA ALA A 10 12.28 -4.57 -22.15
C ALA A 10 12.29 -3.14 -21.56
N PRO A 11 13.34 -2.34 -21.79
CA PRO A 11 13.47 -1.01 -21.16
C PRO A 11 12.26 -0.09 -21.37
N HIS A 12 11.45 -0.35 -22.41
CA HIS A 12 10.19 0.32 -22.70
C HIS A 12 9.04 0.00 -21.73
N GLU A 13 8.96 -1.23 -21.20
CA GLU A 13 7.91 -1.62 -20.25
C GLU A 13 8.20 -1.07 -18.85
N ALA A 14 9.47 -1.08 -18.44
CA ALA A 14 9.91 -0.49 -17.18
C ALA A 14 9.61 1.02 -17.15
N THR A 15 9.79 1.73 -18.27
CA THR A 15 9.47 3.16 -18.37
C THR A 15 7.97 3.45 -18.41
N ALA A 16 7.16 2.58 -19.02
CA ALA A 16 5.70 2.69 -18.99
C ALA A 16 5.14 2.47 -17.57
N ALA A 17 5.58 1.42 -16.87
CA ALA A 17 5.22 1.15 -15.48
C ALA A 17 5.61 2.32 -14.56
N HIS A 18 6.77 2.94 -14.80
CA HIS A 18 7.22 4.10 -14.04
C HIS A 18 6.31 5.32 -14.26
N ARG A 19 5.85 5.56 -15.50
CA ARG A 19 4.91 6.64 -15.81
C ARG A 19 3.57 6.44 -15.11
N ASP A 20 3.04 5.22 -15.16
CA ASP A 20 1.77 4.87 -14.50
C ASP A 20 1.88 5.01 -12.97
N ALA A 21 3.01 4.58 -12.40
CA ALA A 21 3.31 4.79 -10.99
C ALA A 21 3.35 6.29 -10.64
N ALA A 22 3.92 7.14 -11.49
CA ALA A 22 3.96 8.58 -11.26
C ALA A 22 2.57 9.23 -11.25
N VAL A 23 1.64 8.79 -12.13
CA VAL A 23 0.25 9.26 -12.11
C VAL A 23 -0.45 8.83 -10.82
N ARG A 24 -0.24 7.58 -10.39
CA ARG A 24 -0.84 7.06 -9.15
C ARG A 24 -0.32 7.79 -7.92
N VAL A 25 0.99 7.96 -7.79
CA VAL A 25 1.61 8.66 -6.63
C VAL A 25 1.07 10.09 -6.52
N ARG A 26 1.01 10.84 -7.62
CA ARG A 26 0.44 12.20 -7.61
C ARG A 26 -1.04 12.21 -7.22
N SER A 27 -1.81 11.25 -7.70
CA SER A 27 -3.24 11.13 -7.36
C SER A 27 -3.44 10.81 -5.88
N LEU A 28 -2.62 9.93 -5.30
CA LEU A 28 -2.67 9.60 -3.87
C LEU A 28 -2.28 10.78 -2.98
N LEU A 29 -1.24 11.52 -3.36
CA LEU A 29 -0.83 12.74 -2.65
C LEU A 29 -1.94 13.80 -2.68
N ALA A 30 -2.57 14.00 -3.84
CA ALA A 30 -3.70 14.91 -3.99
C ALA A 30 -4.90 14.48 -3.12
N ALA A 31 -5.25 13.20 -3.10
CA ALA A 31 -6.33 12.67 -2.27
C ALA A 31 -6.05 12.80 -0.77
N ALA A 32 -4.77 12.70 -0.36
CA ALA A 32 -4.34 12.89 1.02
C ALA A 32 -4.17 14.39 1.40
N GLY A 33 -4.28 15.31 0.44
CA GLY A 33 -4.02 16.74 0.66
C GLY A 33 -2.57 17.04 1.02
N LEU A 34 -1.62 16.19 0.61
CA LEU A 34 -0.20 16.32 0.96
C LEU A 34 0.56 17.02 -0.18
N PRO A 35 1.27 18.13 0.11
CA PRO A 35 2.20 18.71 -0.84
C PRO A 35 3.45 17.82 -0.96
N ALA A 36 4.02 17.75 -2.15
CA ALA A 36 5.31 17.14 -2.40
C ALA A 36 6.01 17.83 -3.57
N ASP A 37 7.33 17.98 -3.48
CA ASP A 37 8.15 18.45 -4.61
C ASP A 37 8.47 17.31 -5.60
N GLU A 38 9.04 17.64 -6.77
CA GLU A 38 9.33 16.63 -7.80
C GLU A 38 10.41 15.61 -7.37
N ARG A 39 11.31 15.98 -6.45
CA ARG A 39 12.34 15.06 -5.93
C ARG A 39 11.71 14.06 -4.99
N GLU A 40 10.80 14.50 -4.12
CA GLU A 40 10.01 13.66 -3.24
C GLU A 40 9.11 12.73 -4.05
N ILE A 41 8.42 13.26 -5.07
CA ILE A 41 7.60 12.46 -5.99
C ILE A 41 8.46 11.38 -6.65
N ALA A 42 9.63 11.72 -7.19
CA ALA A 42 10.51 10.74 -7.82
C ALA A 42 10.93 9.61 -6.87
N GLY A 43 11.27 9.94 -5.61
CA GLY A 43 11.59 8.94 -4.59
C GLY A 43 10.40 8.05 -4.24
N LEU A 44 9.20 8.63 -4.17
CA LEU A 44 7.96 7.90 -3.94
C LEU A 44 7.60 6.99 -5.12
N VAL A 45 7.79 7.44 -6.37
CA VAL A 45 7.57 6.61 -7.56
C VAL A 45 8.49 5.39 -7.57
N ALA A 46 9.79 5.61 -7.33
CA ALA A 46 10.76 4.53 -7.26
C ALA A 46 10.40 3.51 -6.17
N SER A 47 9.96 3.98 -5.00
CA SER A 47 9.53 3.11 -3.90
C SER A 47 8.21 2.39 -4.22
N TYR A 48 7.25 3.07 -4.85
CA TYR A 48 5.94 2.53 -5.18
C TYR A 48 6.02 1.33 -6.13
N VAL A 49 6.87 1.41 -7.15
CA VAL A 49 7.07 0.33 -8.13
C VAL A 49 7.53 -0.96 -7.45
N THR A 50 8.34 -0.86 -6.39
CA THR A 50 8.82 -2.02 -5.64
C THR A 50 7.83 -2.48 -4.58
N LEU A 51 7.22 -1.55 -3.84
CA LEU A 51 6.35 -1.88 -2.70
C LEU A 51 4.98 -2.41 -3.13
N ARG A 52 4.42 -1.89 -4.24
CA ARG A 52 3.07 -2.25 -4.65
C ARG A 52 2.93 -3.75 -4.97
N PRO A 53 3.80 -4.38 -5.77
CA PRO A 53 3.76 -5.82 -6.00
C PRO A 53 3.97 -6.64 -4.72
N ALA A 54 4.84 -6.19 -3.82
CA ALA A 54 5.07 -6.87 -2.55
C ALA A 54 3.81 -6.87 -1.66
N ILE A 55 3.07 -5.77 -1.64
CA ILE A 55 1.77 -5.66 -0.95
C ILE A 55 0.72 -6.53 -1.62
N ASP A 56 0.63 -6.48 -2.96
CA ASP A 56 -0.33 -7.29 -3.71
C ASP A 56 -0.10 -8.80 -3.47
N GLY A 57 1.17 -9.24 -3.41
CA GLY A 57 1.54 -10.63 -3.10
C GLY A 57 1.14 -11.10 -1.68
N LEU A 58 0.90 -10.20 -0.73
CA LEU A 58 0.37 -10.59 0.59
C LEU A 58 -1.06 -11.14 0.49
N PHE A 59 -1.84 -10.74 -0.52
CA PHE A 59 -3.20 -11.25 -0.74
C PHE A 59 -3.22 -12.67 -1.30
N ASP A 60 -2.11 -13.13 -1.88
CA ASP A 60 -1.95 -14.50 -2.36
C ASP A 60 -1.62 -15.48 -1.22
N VAL A 61 -1.17 -14.99 -0.06
CA VAL A 61 -0.90 -15.80 1.13
C VAL A 61 -2.20 -16.03 1.89
N PRO A 62 -2.78 -17.25 1.91
CA PRO A 62 -4.10 -17.49 2.51
C PRO A 62 -4.18 -17.12 3.99
N ALA A 63 -3.08 -17.32 4.73
CA ALA A 63 -2.97 -16.97 6.13
C ALA A 63 -2.96 -15.45 6.39
N ALA A 64 -2.52 -14.63 5.42
CA ALA A 64 -2.45 -13.18 5.56
C ALA A 64 -3.71 -12.47 5.04
N ARG A 65 -4.36 -13.01 4.00
CA ARG A 65 -5.49 -12.41 3.29
C ARG A 65 -6.64 -11.93 4.20
N TYR A 66 -6.91 -12.64 5.29
CA TYR A 66 -7.96 -12.30 6.27
C TYR A 66 -7.45 -12.36 7.72
N ALA A 67 -6.13 -12.20 7.91
CA ALA A 67 -5.56 -12.16 9.24
C ALA A 67 -6.19 -11.01 10.04
N ARG A 68 -6.54 -11.27 11.31
CA ARG A 68 -6.96 -10.18 12.20
C ARG A 68 -5.77 -9.25 12.44
N PRO A 69 -5.99 -7.93 12.51
CA PRO A 69 -4.94 -7.00 12.90
C PRO A 69 -4.30 -7.44 14.22
N VAL A 70 -2.97 -7.37 14.30
CA VAL A 70 -2.23 -7.69 15.52
C VAL A 70 -2.66 -6.76 16.67
N LEU A 71 -2.96 -5.50 16.34
CA LEU A 71 -3.46 -4.50 17.27
C LEU A 71 -4.99 -4.43 17.18
N ASP A 72 -5.67 -4.88 18.24
CA ASP A 72 -7.12 -4.76 18.40
C ASP A 72 -7.43 -3.65 19.42
N ARG A 73 -8.28 -2.69 19.04
CA ARG A 73 -8.67 -1.57 19.91
C ARG A 73 -9.71 -2.05 20.91
N ARG A 74 -9.27 -2.45 22.09
CA ARG A 74 -10.17 -2.78 23.21
C ARG A 74 -10.69 -1.51 23.87
N VAL A 75 -11.85 -1.03 23.42
CA VAL A 75 -12.61 0.00 24.13
C VAL A 75 -13.62 -0.69 25.04
N SER A 76 -13.41 -0.61 26.35
CA SER A 76 -14.45 -0.94 27.34
C SER A 76 -15.25 0.32 27.63
N VAL A 77 -16.46 0.42 27.11
CA VAL A 77 -17.45 1.39 27.60
C VAL A 77 -17.98 0.81 28.92
N ARG A 78 -17.68 1.48 30.04
CA ARG A 78 -18.33 1.17 31.32
C ARG A 78 -19.79 1.65 31.16
N PRO A 79 -20.79 0.80 31.42
CA PRO A 79 -22.17 1.28 31.41
C PRO A 79 -22.30 2.38 32.46
N ASP A 80 -22.88 3.52 32.10
CA ASP A 80 -23.21 4.58 33.05
C ASP A 80 -24.11 3.98 34.13
N GLU A 81 -23.62 3.99 35.37
CA GLU A 81 -24.39 3.62 36.57
C GLU A 81 -25.21 4.83 37.04
N ASP A 82 -25.94 5.47 36.11
CA ASP A 82 -26.77 6.65 36.38
C ASP A 82 -28.22 6.37 35.98
N GLU A 83 -28.95 5.55 36.75
CA GLU A 83 -30.37 5.77 37.03
C GLU A 83 -30.88 4.80 38.11
N ASP A 84 -31.08 5.29 39.32
CA ASP A 84 -32.28 4.94 40.09
C ASP A 84 -32.60 6.06 41.10
N PRO A 85 -33.45 7.04 40.75
CA PRO A 85 -34.02 7.95 41.73
C PRO A 85 -35.21 7.27 42.43
N ALA A 86 -35.06 6.98 43.73
CA ALA A 86 -36.16 6.64 44.62
C ALA A 86 -36.82 7.89 45.23
#